data_AF-A0A920KFH1-F1
#
_entry.id   AF-A0A920KFH1-F1
#
_cell.length_a   1.000
_cell.length_b   1.000
_cell.length_c   1.000
_cell.angle_alpha   90.00
_cell.angle_beta   90.00
_cell.angle_gamma   90.00
#
_symmetry.space_group_name_H-M   'P 1'
#
loop_
_entity.id
_entity.type
_entity.pdbx_description
1 polymer ?
#
loop_
_entity_poly.entity_id
_entity_poly.type
_entity_poly.pdbx_seq_one_letter_code
_entity_poly.pdbx_strand_id
1 'polypeptide(L)'
;MIAIAVMELTIIPALANTLDTIYISYDDSAMLAGSYQTTSGVYYDTLQTTAGCDSVIQTTLIIDDIIFSAERITICQAIGFNEHRTYYTQPNIYVDTLISYTFSDSVVETTLIVDPNTFTIDSLTLCTHDSILLGGSYQTSAGVYLDTVQSQFGCDSILITYLDFDTVVYSNRVETICVGDSVQIGNVYYNTSGIYKQLSISKRL
;
A
#
# COMPACT_ATOMS: atom_id res chain seq x y z
N MET A 1 -94.59 -29.24 35.14
CA MET A 1 -93.43 -29.62 34.31
C MET A 1 -92.43 -28.49 34.44
N ILE A 2 -91.37 -28.66 35.24
CA ILE A 2 -90.37 -27.62 35.47
C ILE A 2 -89.35 -27.73 34.32
N ALA A 3 -89.26 -26.68 33.51
CA ALA A 3 -88.20 -26.57 32.52
C ALA A 3 -86.95 -26.07 33.23
N ILE A 4 -85.90 -26.88 33.27
CA ILE A 4 -84.57 -26.46 33.70
C ILE A 4 -83.88 -25.91 32.45
N ALA A 5 -83.56 -24.61 32.45
CA ALA A 5 -82.66 -24.04 31.46
C ALA A 5 -81.23 -24.35 31.89
N VAL A 6 -80.51 -25.13 31.07
CA VAL A 6 -79.08 -25.33 31.22
C VAL A 6 -78.39 -24.33 30.30
N MET A 7 -77.63 -23.39 30.87
CA MET A 7 -76.74 -22.50 30.10
C MET A 7 -75.33 -23.09 30.16
N GLU A 8 -74.84 -23.58 29.03
CA GLU A 8 -73.43 -23.93 28.89
C GLU A 8 -72.65 -22.67 28.54
N LEU A 9 -71.73 -22.26 29.42
CA LEU A 9 -70.78 -21.17 29.18
C LEU A 9 -69.45 -21.78 28.74
N THR A 10 -69.14 -21.66 27.46
CA THR A 10 -67.83 -22.05 26.91
C THR A 10 -66.93 -20.83 26.91
N ILE A 11 -65.93 -20.80 27.81
CA ILE A 11 -64.86 -19.80 27.76
C ILE A 11 -63.81 -20.31 26.76
N ILE A 12 -63.69 -19.65 25.61
CA ILE A 12 -62.58 -19.91 24.69
C ILE A 12 -61.34 -19.25 25.30
N PRO A 13 -60.26 -20.00 25.60
CA PRO A 13 -59.04 -19.40 26.10
C PRO A 13 -58.45 -18.48 25.02
N ALA A 14 -57.97 -17.30 25.41
CA ALA A 14 -57.12 -16.47 24.57
C ALA A 14 -55.88 -17.30 24.22
N LEU A 15 -55.83 -17.82 22.99
CA LEU A 15 -54.79 -18.75 22.57
C LEU A 15 -54.21 -18.31 21.25
N ALA A 16 -53.27 -17.37 21.32
CA ALA A 16 -52.21 -17.19 20.35
C ALA A 16 -51.20 -16.19 20.90
N ASN A 17 -50.18 -16.69 21.62
CA ASN A 17 -48.92 -15.97 21.70
C ASN A 17 -48.21 -16.24 20.38
N THR A 18 -48.41 -15.38 19.39
CA THR A 18 -47.59 -15.44 18.18
C THR A 18 -46.25 -14.82 18.54
N LEU A 19 -45.21 -15.65 18.56
CA LEU A 19 -43.83 -15.21 18.73
C LEU A 19 -43.32 -14.79 17.36
N ASP A 20 -43.02 -13.50 17.24
CA ASP A 20 -42.36 -12.94 16.06
C ASP A 20 -40.96 -12.43 16.45
N THR A 21 -40.03 -12.46 15.51
CA THR A 21 -38.68 -11.91 15.72
C THR A 21 -38.35 -11.01 14.55
N ILE A 22 -38.08 -9.74 14.85
CA ILE A 22 -37.74 -8.72 13.87
C ILE A 22 -36.27 -8.33 14.09
N TYR A 23 -35.52 -8.27 12.98
CA TYR A 23 -34.16 -7.76 12.94
C TYR A 23 -34.16 -6.41 12.22
N ILE A 24 -33.51 -5.41 12.82
CA ILE A 24 -33.32 -4.09 12.20
C ILE A 24 -31.85 -3.63 12.34
N SER A 25 -31.42 -2.72 11.47
CA SER A 25 -30.11 -2.07 11.57
C SER A 25 -30.06 -1.07 12.74
N TYR A 26 -28.86 -0.77 13.22
CA TYR A 26 -28.62 0.15 14.36
C TYR A 26 -29.19 1.58 14.20
N ASP A 27 -29.48 2.04 12.97
CA ASP A 27 -30.07 3.36 12.69
C ASP A 27 -31.56 3.34 12.32
N ASP A 28 -32.18 2.15 12.30
CA ASP A 28 -33.55 1.95 11.88
C ASP A 28 -34.50 1.85 13.09
N SER A 29 -35.80 1.73 12.84
CA SER A 29 -36.82 1.60 13.87
C SER A 29 -37.98 0.69 13.44
N ALA A 30 -38.53 -0.04 14.40
CA ALA A 30 -39.72 -0.87 14.20
C ALA A 30 -40.91 -0.29 14.98
N MET A 31 -42.07 -0.16 14.34
CA MET A 31 -43.32 0.22 15.02
C MET A 31 -43.85 -0.98 15.82
N LEU A 32 -43.68 -0.96 17.15
CA LEU A 32 -44.11 -2.02 18.05
C LEU A 32 -44.73 -1.43 19.33
N ALA A 33 -45.81 -2.04 19.83
CA ALA A 33 -46.53 -1.60 21.02
C ALA A 33 -46.97 -0.12 20.97
N GLY A 34 -47.32 0.37 19.76
CA GLY A 34 -47.82 1.73 19.54
C GLY A 34 -46.75 2.83 19.43
N SER A 35 -45.46 2.49 19.40
CA SER A 35 -44.37 3.46 19.17
C SER A 35 -43.24 2.88 18.34
N TYR A 36 -42.46 3.76 17.68
CA TYR A 36 -41.21 3.37 17.03
C TYR A 36 -40.16 3.02 18.08
N GLN A 37 -39.62 1.81 17.99
CA GLN A 37 -38.62 1.26 18.90
C GLN A 37 -37.24 1.29 18.24
N THR A 38 -36.26 1.77 19.00
CA THR A 38 -34.84 1.85 18.60
C THR A 38 -33.94 1.15 19.63
N THR A 39 -34.49 0.20 20.40
CA THR A 39 -33.74 -0.57 21.40
C THR A 39 -34.19 -2.03 21.34
N SER A 40 -33.23 -2.96 21.36
CA SER A 40 -33.51 -4.40 21.40
C SER A 40 -34.33 -4.74 22.65
N GLY A 41 -35.34 -5.60 22.49
CA GLY A 41 -36.24 -5.92 23.59
C GLY A 41 -37.42 -6.76 23.18
N VAL A 42 -38.25 -7.11 24.16
CA VAL A 42 -39.50 -7.83 23.93
C VAL A 42 -40.65 -6.84 24.05
N TYR A 43 -41.45 -6.76 22.98
CA TYR A 43 -42.60 -5.87 22.86
C TYR A 43 -43.88 -6.68 22.76
N TYR A 44 -44.95 -6.17 23.35
CA TYR A 44 -46.25 -6.81 23.37
C TYR A 44 -47.30 -5.94 22.70
N ASP A 45 -48.09 -6.53 21.80
CA ASP A 45 -49.24 -5.90 21.16
C ASP A 45 -50.50 -6.74 21.40
N THR A 46 -51.65 -6.09 21.52
CA THR A 46 -52.94 -6.75 21.69
C THR A 46 -53.80 -6.54 20.45
N LEU A 47 -54.04 -7.61 19.70
CA LEU A 47 -55.04 -7.57 18.63
C LEU A 47 -56.40 -7.97 19.21
N GLN A 48 -57.34 -7.03 19.23
CA GLN A 48 -58.73 -7.32 19.58
C GLN A 48 -59.43 -7.97 18.39
N THR A 49 -59.94 -9.19 18.57
CA THR A 49 -60.89 -9.76 17.62
C THR A 49 -62.28 -9.16 17.83
N THR A 50 -63.10 -9.10 16.79
CA THR A 50 -64.51 -8.65 16.86
C THR A 50 -65.37 -9.47 17.81
N ALA A 51 -64.87 -10.62 18.31
CA ALA A 51 -65.53 -11.51 19.26
C ALA A 51 -65.07 -11.29 20.73
N GLY A 52 -64.20 -10.31 21.01
CA GLY A 52 -63.77 -9.98 22.39
C GLY A 52 -62.79 -10.98 23.01
N CYS A 53 -62.24 -11.90 22.23
CA CYS A 53 -61.06 -12.66 22.62
C CYS A 53 -59.82 -11.88 22.15
N ASP A 54 -58.99 -11.45 23.09
CA ASP A 54 -57.76 -10.72 22.79
C ASP A 54 -56.64 -11.71 22.44
N SER A 55 -55.87 -11.45 21.39
CA SER A 55 -54.60 -12.13 21.14
C SER A 55 -53.45 -11.22 21.55
N VAL A 56 -52.43 -11.79 22.20
CA VAL A 56 -51.21 -11.06 22.57
C VAL A 56 -50.11 -11.49 21.60
N ILE A 57 -49.63 -10.55 20.80
CA ILE A 57 -48.43 -10.74 19.99
C ILE A 57 -47.24 -10.39 20.85
N GLN A 58 -46.26 -11.29 20.92
CA GLN A 58 -44.96 -11.01 21.51
C GLN A 58 -43.93 -10.94 20.39
N THR A 59 -43.35 -9.75 20.20
CA THR A 59 -42.29 -9.52 19.22
C THR A 59 -40.96 -9.33 19.93
N THR A 60 -39.97 -10.12 19.57
CA THR A 60 -38.57 -9.89 19.97
C THR A 60 -37.91 -9.02 18.92
N LEU A 61 -37.55 -7.78 19.27
CA LEU A 61 -36.77 -6.89 18.43
C LEU A 61 -35.28 -7.10 18.73
N ILE A 62 -34.52 -7.42 17.69
CA ILE A 62 -33.06 -7.53 17.75
C ILE A 62 -32.51 -6.44 16.81
N ILE A 63 -31.68 -5.58 17.37
CA ILE A 63 -30.94 -4.56 16.62
C ILE A 63 -29.54 -5.10 16.38
N ASP A 64 -29.17 -5.24 15.11
CA ASP A 64 -27.84 -5.68 14.71
C ASP A 64 -26.84 -4.52 14.83
N ASP A 65 -25.68 -4.80 15.42
CA ASP A 65 -24.58 -3.84 15.56
C ASP A 65 -23.90 -3.56 14.21
N ILE A 66 -23.26 -2.39 14.09
CA ILE A 66 -22.35 -2.09 12.98
C ILE A 66 -21.15 -3.04 13.05
N ILE A 67 -20.79 -3.64 11.93
CA ILE A 67 -19.54 -4.39 11.83
C ILE A 67 -18.40 -3.41 11.55
N PHE A 68 -17.51 -3.21 12.52
CA PHE A 68 -16.30 -2.38 12.36
C PHE A 68 -15.07 -3.25 12.13
N SER A 69 -14.27 -2.92 11.11
CA SER A 69 -12.97 -3.54 10.88
C SER A 69 -11.91 -2.49 10.56
N ALA A 70 -10.68 -2.75 11.01
CA ALA A 70 -9.54 -1.89 10.73
C ALA A 70 -8.39 -2.71 10.16
N GLU A 71 -7.78 -2.20 9.10
CA GLU A 71 -6.61 -2.82 8.47
C GLU A 71 -5.49 -1.79 8.23
N ARG A 72 -4.28 -2.32 8.05
CA ARG A 72 -3.08 -1.52 7.74
C ARG A 72 -2.46 -2.03 6.46
N ILE A 73 -2.28 -1.13 5.51
CA ILE A 73 -1.61 -1.41 4.25
C ILE A 73 -0.36 -0.53 4.17
N THR A 74 0.79 -1.16 3.97
CA THR A 74 2.05 -0.46 3.72
C THR A 74 2.42 -0.61 2.26
N ILE A 75 2.67 0.53 1.59
CA ILE A 75 3.15 0.57 0.20
C ILE A 75 4.45 1.36 0.11
N CYS A 76 5.17 1.17 -0.98
CA CYS A 76 6.37 1.95 -1.28
C CYS A 76 6.05 3.26 -1.97
N GLN A 77 6.81 4.30 -1.60
CA GLN A 77 6.76 5.58 -2.29
C GLN A 77 7.05 5.38 -3.78
N ALA A 78 6.16 5.85 -4.65
CA ALA A 78 6.36 5.74 -6.08
C ALA A 78 7.58 6.58 -6.52
N ILE A 79 8.46 5.97 -7.32
CA ILE A 79 9.56 6.68 -8.00
C ILE A 79 8.94 7.35 -9.23
N GLY A 80 8.80 8.67 -9.19
CA GLY A 80 8.25 9.45 -10.30
C GLY A 80 9.26 9.53 -11.45
N PHE A 81 9.19 8.59 -12.39
CA PHE A 81 9.77 8.77 -13.73
C PHE A 81 8.71 8.44 -14.77
N ASN A 82 8.18 9.52 -15.37
CA ASN A 82 7.30 9.57 -16.54
C ASN A 82 5.90 8.94 -16.38
N GLU A 83 4.92 9.85 -16.33
CA GLU A 83 3.52 9.76 -16.77
C GLU A 83 2.67 8.51 -16.44
N HIS A 84 1.53 8.76 -15.79
CA HIS A 84 0.39 7.86 -15.60
C HIS A 84 0.54 6.69 -14.63
N ARG A 85 0.67 7.00 -13.35
CA ARG A 85 0.23 6.10 -12.27
C ARG A 85 -0.47 6.90 -11.17
N THR A 86 -1.80 6.92 -11.20
CA THR A 86 -2.65 7.38 -10.09
C THR A 86 -2.62 6.34 -8.98
N TYR A 87 -1.66 6.44 -8.06
CA TYR A 87 -1.72 5.72 -6.79
C TYR A 87 -1.58 6.72 -5.64
N TYR A 88 -2.30 6.45 -4.56
CA TYR A 88 -2.37 7.29 -3.36
C TYR A 88 -0.97 7.51 -2.78
N THR A 89 -0.37 8.67 -3.05
CA THR A 89 0.98 9.02 -2.61
C THR A 89 1.03 9.62 -1.22
N GLN A 90 -0.12 9.84 -0.58
CA GLN A 90 -0.21 10.46 0.74
C GLN A 90 -0.63 9.42 1.78
N PRO A 91 0.17 9.21 2.84
CA PRO A 91 -0.26 8.42 3.98
C PRO A 91 -1.49 9.08 4.59
N ASN A 92 -2.56 8.31 4.73
CA ASN A 92 -3.83 8.79 5.30
C ASN A 92 -4.67 7.62 5.80
N ILE A 93 -5.71 7.94 6.57
CA ILE A 93 -6.75 7.00 6.96
C ILE A 93 -7.91 7.16 5.98
N TYR A 94 -8.30 6.06 5.34
CA TYR A 94 -9.44 5.99 4.43
C TYR A 94 -10.54 5.19 5.11
N VAL A 95 -11.74 5.75 5.18
CA VAL A 95 -12.92 5.09 5.76
C VAL A 95 -13.89 4.81 4.63
N ASP A 96 -14.27 3.54 4.47
CA ASP A 96 -15.29 3.08 3.52
C ASP A 96 -16.46 2.45 4.29
N THR A 97 -17.67 2.68 3.81
CA THR A 97 -18.90 2.12 4.38
C THR A 97 -19.50 1.19 3.34
N LEU A 98 -19.38 -0.11 3.58
CA LEU A 98 -19.95 -1.12 2.69
C LEU A 98 -21.40 -1.35 3.09
N ILE A 99 -22.30 -0.84 2.25
CA ILE A 99 -23.74 -0.95 2.42
C ILE A 99 -24.18 -2.37 2.10
N SER A 100 -24.88 -3.00 3.03
CA SER A 100 -25.43 -4.34 2.86
C SER A 100 -26.95 -4.26 2.69
N TYR A 101 -27.48 -4.90 1.65
CA TYR A 101 -28.91 -4.87 1.34
C TYR A 101 -29.77 -5.73 2.27
N THR A 102 -29.17 -6.51 3.17
CA THR A 102 -29.89 -7.53 3.94
C THR A 102 -29.59 -7.53 5.45
N PHE A 103 -28.42 -7.06 5.89
CA PHE A 103 -27.98 -7.09 7.29
C PHE A 103 -26.88 -6.05 7.51
N SER A 104 -27.00 -5.22 8.54
CA SER A 104 -26.08 -4.19 9.07
C SER A 104 -24.91 -3.73 8.18
N ASP A 105 -24.84 -2.43 7.93
CA ASP A 105 -23.71 -1.83 7.22
C ASP A 105 -22.38 -2.13 7.93
N SER A 106 -21.33 -2.32 7.15
CA SER A 106 -19.97 -2.49 7.68
C SER A 106 -19.13 -1.26 7.40
N VAL A 107 -18.33 -0.87 8.39
CA VAL A 107 -17.36 0.22 8.27
C VAL A 107 -15.96 -0.39 8.22
N VAL A 108 -15.23 -0.09 7.16
CA VAL A 108 -13.84 -0.51 6.97
C VAL A 108 -12.96 0.74 7.09
N GLU A 109 -12.05 0.73 8.06
CA GLU A 109 -11.01 1.74 8.20
C GLU A 109 -9.68 1.19 7.70
N THR A 110 -9.15 1.75 6.62
CA THR A 110 -7.84 1.40 6.06
C THR A 110 -6.84 2.49 6.40
N THR A 111 -5.83 2.16 7.21
CA THR A 111 -4.66 3.03 7.41
C THR A 111 -3.62 2.75 6.32
N LEU A 112 -3.38 3.73 5.45
CA LEU A 112 -2.33 3.67 4.43
C LEU A 112 -1.03 4.28 4.96
N ILE A 113 0.04 3.48 4.94
CA ILE A 113 1.41 3.90 5.26
C ILE A 113 2.23 3.88 3.98
N VAL A 114 2.99 4.95 3.72
CA VAL A 114 3.89 5.06 2.57
C VAL A 114 5.32 5.08 3.06
N ASP A 115 6.08 4.02 2.80
CA ASP A 115 7.49 3.91 3.16
C ASP A 115 8.36 4.62 2.13
N PRO A 116 9.27 5.52 2.54
CA PRO A 116 10.13 6.27 1.64
C PRO A 116 11.20 5.38 1.01
N ASN A 117 11.56 5.66 -0.24
CA ASN A 117 12.75 5.06 -0.84
C ASN A 117 14.00 5.68 -0.22
N THR A 118 14.98 4.85 0.10
CA THR A 118 16.31 5.30 0.54
C THR A 118 17.22 5.48 -0.67
N PHE A 119 18.07 6.49 -0.64
CA PHE A 119 19.02 6.78 -1.71
C PHE A 119 20.45 6.72 -1.19
N THR A 120 21.32 6.03 -1.92
CA THR A 120 22.77 6.05 -1.70
C THR A 120 23.41 6.69 -2.92
N ILE A 121 24.29 7.66 -2.70
CA ILE A 121 25.01 8.34 -3.79
C ILE A 121 26.47 7.90 -3.75
N ASP A 122 26.97 7.44 -4.89
CA ASP A 122 28.37 7.13 -5.11
C ASP A 122 28.91 7.95 -6.29
N SER A 123 30.18 8.34 -6.22
CA SER A 123 30.86 9.10 -7.26
C SER A 123 32.15 8.38 -7.63
N LEU A 124 32.27 7.99 -8.90
CA LEU A 124 33.40 7.24 -9.41
C LEU A 124 34.02 7.94 -10.60
N THR A 125 35.35 8.03 -10.61
CA THR A 125 36.12 8.52 -11.75
C THR A 125 37.00 7.40 -12.29
N LEU A 126 36.86 7.07 -13.57
CA LEU A 126 37.64 6.05 -14.27
C LEU A 126 38.68 6.69 -15.20
N CYS A 127 39.70 5.94 -15.61
CA CYS A 127 40.60 6.43 -16.66
C CYS A 127 39.92 6.33 -18.03
N THR A 128 40.32 7.18 -18.98
CA THR A 128 39.79 7.10 -20.35
C THR A 128 40.01 5.70 -20.94
N HIS A 129 38.94 5.09 -21.48
CA HIS A 129 38.86 3.72 -22.01
C HIS A 129 38.68 2.59 -20.97
N ASP A 130 38.59 2.89 -19.68
CA ASP A 130 38.16 1.92 -18.69
C ASP A 130 36.63 1.72 -18.75
N SER A 131 36.14 0.71 -18.01
CA SER A 131 34.70 0.47 -17.86
C SER A 131 34.38 -0.07 -16.47
N ILE A 132 33.12 0.10 -16.06
CA ILE A 132 32.57 -0.47 -14.83
C ILE A 132 31.19 -1.09 -15.08
N LEU A 133 30.87 -2.17 -14.39
CA LEU A 133 29.54 -2.78 -14.41
C LEU A 133 28.58 -2.00 -13.50
N LEU A 134 27.59 -1.32 -14.10
CA LEU A 134 26.51 -0.62 -13.38
C LEU A 134 25.16 -0.96 -14.03
N GLY A 135 24.16 -1.29 -13.22
CA GLY A 135 22.81 -1.63 -13.71
C GLY A 135 22.80 -2.81 -14.69
N GLY A 136 23.69 -3.79 -14.49
CA GLY A 136 23.81 -4.99 -15.31
C GLY A 136 24.52 -4.82 -16.66
N SER A 137 25.09 -3.65 -16.97
CA SER A 137 25.87 -3.41 -18.19
C SER A 137 27.19 -2.67 -17.93
N TYR A 138 28.20 -2.92 -18.75
CA TYR A 138 29.46 -2.18 -18.69
C TYR A 138 29.29 -0.77 -19.26
N GLN A 139 29.64 0.22 -18.46
CA GLN A 139 29.54 1.63 -18.80
C GLN A 139 30.90 2.19 -19.20
N THR A 140 30.94 2.91 -20.33
CA THR A 140 32.14 3.52 -20.92
C THR A 140 31.96 5.02 -21.15
N SER A 141 30.85 5.60 -20.69
CA SER A 141 30.49 7.01 -20.85
C SER A 141 30.18 7.63 -19.50
N ALA A 142 30.57 8.89 -19.31
CA ALA A 142 30.17 9.64 -18.12
C ALA A 142 28.64 9.80 -18.06
N GLY A 143 28.08 9.79 -16.86
CA GLY A 143 26.63 9.87 -16.68
C GLY A 143 26.16 9.53 -15.27
N VAL A 144 24.84 9.55 -15.10
CA VAL A 144 24.17 9.12 -13.87
C VAL A 144 23.54 7.76 -14.12
N TYR A 145 23.93 6.79 -13.31
CA TYR A 145 23.45 5.40 -13.40
C TYR A 145 22.68 5.06 -12.13
N LEU A 146 21.49 4.46 -12.29
CA LEU A 146 20.64 4.04 -11.18
C LEU A 146 20.62 2.52 -11.09
N ASP A 147 20.71 2.01 -9.87
CA ASP A 147 20.52 0.60 -9.54
C ASP A 147 19.58 0.45 -8.36
N THR A 148 18.82 -0.65 -8.32
CA THR A 148 17.89 -0.96 -7.23
C THR A 148 18.47 -2.07 -6.38
N VAL A 149 18.73 -1.79 -5.11
CA VAL A 149 19.20 -2.76 -4.14
C VAL A 149 18.03 -3.14 -3.24
N GLN A 150 17.71 -4.43 -3.23
CA GLN A 150 16.59 -4.95 -2.43
C GLN A 150 16.84 -4.68 -0.94
N SER A 151 15.91 -3.98 -0.27
CA SER A 151 16.02 -3.77 1.18
C SER A 151 15.44 -4.99 1.93
N GLN A 152 16.03 -5.28 3.08
CA GLN A 152 15.64 -6.43 3.92
C GLN A 152 14.24 -6.29 4.54
N PHE A 153 13.66 -5.08 4.57
CA PHE A 153 12.44 -4.78 5.34
C PHE A 153 11.31 -4.13 4.51
N GLY A 154 11.42 -4.10 3.18
CA GLY A 154 10.49 -3.39 2.32
C GLY A 154 11.23 -2.56 1.28
N CYS A 155 10.63 -1.47 0.84
CA CYS A 155 10.99 -0.65 -0.33
C CYS A 155 12.47 -0.63 -0.69
N ASP A 156 12.74 -0.91 -1.97
CA ASP A 156 14.10 -1.01 -2.49
C ASP A 156 14.87 0.30 -2.30
N SER A 157 16.15 0.16 -1.96
CA SER A 157 17.08 1.29 -1.95
C SER A 157 17.52 1.59 -3.37
N ILE A 158 17.69 2.87 -3.70
CA ILE A 158 18.17 3.31 -5.00
C ILE A 158 19.64 3.74 -4.84
N LEU A 159 20.53 3.05 -5.52
CA LEU A 159 21.92 3.46 -5.67
C LEU A 159 22.03 4.37 -6.90
N ILE A 160 22.56 5.58 -6.69
CA ILE A 160 22.84 6.55 -7.75
C ILE A 160 24.35 6.66 -7.88
N THR A 161 24.89 6.27 -9.03
CA THR A 161 26.32 6.41 -9.35
C THR A 161 26.53 7.54 -10.35
N TYR A 162 27.31 8.55 -9.95
CA TYR A 162 27.85 9.56 -10.84
C TYR A 162 29.19 9.05 -11.39
N LEU A 163 29.20 8.68 -12.67
CA LEU A 163 30.40 8.20 -13.36
C LEU A 163 31.01 9.34 -14.17
N ASP A 164 32.31 9.57 -13.96
CA ASP A 164 33.12 10.50 -14.74
C ASP A 164 34.40 9.80 -15.26
N PHE A 165 35.04 10.41 -16.25
CA PHE A 165 36.27 9.89 -16.85
C PHE A 165 37.37 10.94 -16.80
N ASP A 166 38.49 10.60 -16.17
CA ASP A 166 39.67 11.46 -16.17
C ASP A 166 40.30 11.48 -17.57
N THR A 167 40.80 12.65 -17.95
CA THR A 167 41.44 12.87 -19.24
C THR A 167 42.91 12.46 -19.19
N VAL A 168 43.40 11.83 -20.25
CA VAL A 168 44.82 11.53 -20.39
C VAL A 168 45.62 12.83 -20.44
N VAL A 169 46.47 13.07 -19.44
CA VAL A 169 47.40 14.20 -19.43
C VAL A 169 48.64 13.87 -20.27
N TYR A 170 48.92 14.68 -21.30
CA TYR A 170 50.15 14.59 -22.07
C TYR A 170 51.26 15.42 -21.43
N SER A 171 52.44 14.84 -21.26
CA SER A 171 53.67 15.55 -20.90
C SER A 171 54.65 15.46 -22.07
N ASN A 172 55.11 16.61 -22.55
CA ASN A 172 56.08 16.69 -23.64
C ASN A 172 57.47 16.94 -23.04
N ARG A 173 58.43 16.08 -23.37
CA ARG A 173 59.84 16.24 -23.01
C ARG A 173 60.67 16.27 -24.29
N VAL A 174 61.57 17.25 -24.39
CA VAL A 174 62.52 17.37 -25.51
C VAL A 174 63.89 17.00 -25.00
N GLU A 175 64.49 15.98 -25.59
CA GLU A 175 65.84 15.51 -25.29
C GLU A 175 66.74 15.72 -26.49
N THR A 176 67.98 16.15 -26.26
CA THR A 176 69.00 16.31 -27.30
C THR A 176 70.18 15.41 -26.94
N ILE A 177 70.58 14.55 -27.87
CA ILE A 177 71.70 13.61 -27.71
C ILE A 177 72.77 13.89 -28.77
N CYS A 178 74.03 13.51 -28.51
CA CYS A 178 75.12 13.68 -29.47
C CYS A 178 75.07 12.61 -30.57
N VAL A 179 75.80 12.83 -31.67
CA VAL A 179 75.92 11.84 -32.75
C VAL A 179 76.58 10.57 -32.23
N GLY A 180 75.90 9.43 -32.40
CA GLY A 180 76.35 8.12 -31.92
C GLY A 180 75.77 7.70 -30.57
N ASP A 181 75.16 8.64 -29.83
CA ASP A 181 74.49 8.34 -28.56
C ASP A 181 73.08 7.76 -28.78
N SER A 182 72.46 7.31 -27.69
CA SER A 182 71.06 6.91 -27.66
C SER A 182 70.38 7.40 -26.37
N VAL A 183 69.07 7.67 -26.46
CA VAL A 183 68.23 7.98 -25.29
C VAL A 183 67.28 6.83 -25.02
N GLN A 184 67.09 6.48 -23.75
CA GLN A 184 66.11 5.49 -23.33
C GLN A 184 64.76 6.13 -23.08
N ILE A 185 63.72 5.65 -23.76
CA ILE A 185 62.31 6.02 -23.53
C ILE A 185 61.56 4.72 -23.21
N GLY A 186 61.10 4.58 -21.97
CA GLY A 186 60.62 3.30 -21.44
C GLY A 186 61.71 2.23 -21.43
N ASN A 187 61.48 1.11 -22.13
CA ASN A 187 62.41 -0.01 -22.22
C ASN A 187 63.13 -0.07 -23.58
N VAL A 188 63.08 1.00 -24.38
CA VAL A 188 63.63 1.05 -25.74
C VAL A 188 64.63 2.20 -25.87
N TYR A 189 65.73 1.96 -26.58
CA TYR A 189 66.75 2.95 -26.90
C TYR A 189 66.56 3.51 -28.31
N TYR A 190 66.65 4.82 -28.44
CA TYR A 190 66.49 5.55 -29.69
C TYR A 190 67.72 6.38 -30.02
N ASN A 191 68.17 6.31 -31.27
CA ASN A 191 69.35 7.01 -31.80
C ASN A 191 69.05 7.78 -33.11
N THR A 192 67.78 7.93 -33.47
CA THR A 192 67.32 8.71 -34.63
C THR A 192 66.42 9.85 -34.16
N SER A 193 66.32 10.93 -34.95
CA SER A 193 65.40 12.02 -34.65
C SER A 193 63.96 11.59 -34.91
N GLY A 194 63.07 11.87 -33.97
CA GLY A 194 61.66 11.53 -34.10
C GLY A 194 60.82 11.95 -32.90
N ILE A 195 59.51 11.80 -33.02
CA ILE A 195 58.57 11.94 -31.91
C ILE A 195 58.29 10.54 -31.35
N TYR A 196 58.71 10.30 -30.12
CA TYR A 196 58.48 9.03 -29.43
C TYR A 196 57.43 9.22 -28.35
N LYS A 197 56.39 8.38 -28.36
CA LYS A 197 55.31 8.41 -27.37
C LYS A 197 55.46 7.25 -26.41
N GLN A 198 55.41 7.53 -25.12
CA GLN A 198 55.32 6.51 -24.08
C GLN A 198 54.07 6.75 -23.24
N LEU A 199 53.27 5.70 -23.04
CA LEU A 199 52.21 5.71 -22.06
C LEU A 199 52.82 5.47 -20.67
N SER A 200 52.65 6.43 -19.76
CA SER A 200 52.96 6.23 -18.35
C SER A 200 51.64 6.24 -17.58
N ILE A 201 51.28 5.10 -17.00
CA ILE A 201 50.08 4.98 -16.17
C ILE A 201 50.49 5.43 -14.77
N SER A 202 50.17 6.66 -14.41
CA SER A 202 50.24 7.10 -13.01
C SER A 202 48.99 6.59 -12.30
N LYS A 203 49.07 5.45 -11.60
CA LYS A 203 48.04 5.10 -10.62
C LYS A 203 48.04 6.19 -9.55
N ARG A 204 47.00 7.03 -9.50
CA ARG A 204 46.67 7.73 -8.26
C ARG A 204 46.27 6.63 -7.26
N LEU A 205 47.11 6.45 -6.24
CA LEU A 205 46.77 5.71 -5.02
C LEU A 205 45.82 6.57 -4.17
#